data_AF-A0A7S3F0D2-F1
#
_entry.id   AF-A0A7S3F0D2-F1
#
_cell.length_a   1.000
_cell.length_b   1.000
_cell.length_c   1.000
_cell.angle_alpha   90.00
_cell.angle_beta   90.00
_cell.angle_gamma   90.00
#
_symmetry.space_group_name_H-M   'P 1'
#
loop_
_entity.id
_entity.type
_entity.pdbx_description
1 polymer ?
#
loop_
_entity_poly.entity_id
_entity_poly.type
_entity_poly.pdbx_seq_one_letter_code
_entity_poly.pdbx_strand_id
1 'polypeptide(L)'
;PDRVGQVVRSELATVLHSGAVHGNKKISGRLLSMISIVDIDMSPDLRNARVKVSIIGDRKDKISAVRWLQGSAKPIRHVLAQRLKGMKRIPQLSFQHVDVGAAVDMMVKIQELSEERQRAEAARGEGGDAGALEFDGDDDDAFAFDDNGDDELDFTFEADEEEEDLAAKAAKAEEEEEEKFVFQPDED
;
A
#
# COMPACT_ATOMS: atom_id res chain seq x y z
N PRO A 1 14.07 15.24 11.06
CA PRO A 1 13.39 13.92 11.08
C PRO A 1 14.28 12.80 10.53
N ASP A 2 14.94 13.05 9.40
CA ASP A 2 15.54 12.01 8.55
C ASP A 2 16.67 11.22 9.22
N ARG A 3 17.55 11.88 9.98
CA ARG A 3 18.63 11.17 10.71
C ARG A 3 18.09 10.16 11.71
N VAL A 4 17.02 10.50 12.43
CA VAL A 4 16.40 9.59 13.40
C VAL A 4 15.72 8.42 12.68
N GLY A 5 15.06 8.70 11.55
CA GLY A 5 14.40 7.67 10.74
C GLY A 5 15.40 6.66 10.19
N GLN A 6 16.56 7.12 9.72
CA GLN A 6 17.65 6.26 9.25
C GLN A 6 18.20 5.36 10.35
N VAL A 7 18.42 5.89 11.55
CA VAL A 7 18.89 5.10 12.70
C VAL A 7 17.84 4.07 13.13
N VAL A 8 16.57 4.45 13.18
CA VAL A 8 15.48 3.51 13.48
C VAL A 8 15.42 2.42 12.42
N ARG A 9 15.59 2.76 11.14
CA ARG A 9 15.59 1.81 10.03
C ARG A 9 16.74 0.81 10.14
N SER A 10 17.96 1.26 10.39
CA SER A 10 19.13 0.38 10.48
C SER A 10 19.03 -0.57 11.67
N GLU A 11 18.58 -0.06 12.83
CA GLU A 11 18.41 -0.88 14.02
C GLU A 11 17.24 -1.85 13.87
N LEU A 12 16.12 -1.41 13.31
CA LEU A 12 14.98 -2.29 13.05
C LEU A 12 15.36 -3.43 12.10
N ALA A 13 16.11 -3.13 11.03
CA ALA A 13 16.62 -4.15 10.12
C ALA A 13 17.51 -5.16 10.86
N THR A 14 18.42 -4.67 11.70
CA THR A 14 19.31 -5.53 12.50
C THR A 14 18.52 -6.40 13.47
N VAL A 15 17.50 -5.84 14.14
CA VAL A 15 16.64 -6.57 15.07
C VAL A 15 15.89 -7.70 14.38
N LEU A 16 15.33 -7.44 13.19
CA LEU A 16 14.62 -8.45 12.41
C LEU A 16 15.55 -9.59 11.94
N HIS A 17 16.74 -9.26 11.44
CA HIS A 17 17.70 -10.26 10.92
C HIS A 17 18.44 -11.03 12.02
N SER A 18 18.64 -10.43 13.19
CA SER A 18 19.31 -11.08 14.32
C SER A 18 18.52 -12.24 14.93
N GLY A 19 17.23 -12.39 14.59
CA GLY A 19 16.37 -13.42 15.17
C GLY A 19 16.06 -13.21 16.66
N ALA A 20 16.41 -12.05 17.23
CA ALA A 20 16.18 -11.74 18.64
C ALA A 20 14.68 -11.56 18.98
N VAL A 21 13.83 -11.40 17.97
CA VAL A 21 12.40 -11.16 18.13
C VAL A 21 11.65 -12.48 18.33
N HIS A 22 11.30 -12.75 19.58
CA HIS A 22 10.43 -13.86 19.96
C HIS A 22 9.01 -13.30 20.13
N GLY A 23 8.20 -13.34 19.06
CA GLY A 23 6.78 -13.00 19.13
C GLY A 23 5.93 -14.14 19.70
N ASN A 24 4.62 -13.89 19.89
CA ASN A 24 3.67 -14.92 20.34
C ASN A 24 3.57 -16.11 19.36
N LYS A 25 3.84 -15.88 18.08
CA LYS A 25 3.85 -16.91 17.04
C LYS A 25 5.29 -17.13 16.55
N LYS A 26 5.74 -18.38 16.58
CA LYS A 26 7.03 -18.76 15.98
C LYS A 26 6.92 -18.60 14.46
N ILE A 27 7.89 -17.90 13.89
CA ILE A 27 8.07 -17.79 12.45
C ILE A 27 9.41 -18.42 12.08
N SER A 28 9.53 -18.97 10.87
CA SER A 28 10.78 -19.55 10.43
C SER A 28 11.84 -18.46 10.25
N GLY A 29 13.08 -18.74 10.69
CA GLY A 29 14.19 -17.80 10.50
C GLY A 29 14.45 -17.47 9.02
N ARG A 30 14.14 -18.40 8.11
CA ARG A 30 14.16 -18.17 6.66
C ARG A 30 13.21 -17.04 6.26
N LEU A 31 11.98 -17.06 6.74
CA LEU A 31 10.98 -16.05 6.36
C LEU A 31 11.36 -14.68 6.92
N LEU A 32 11.99 -14.60 8.10
CA LEU A 32 12.57 -13.35 8.62
C LEU A 32 13.66 -12.77 7.70
N SER A 33 14.54 -13.61 7.16
CA SER A 33 15.60 -13.17 6.23
C SER A 33 15.07 -12.68 4.89
N MET A 34 13.81 -12.99 4.55
CA MET A 34 13.15 -12.54 3.32
C MET A 34 12.45 -11.18 3.47
N ILE A 35 12.36 -10.65 4.70
CA ILE A 35 11.72 -9.37 4.98
C ILE A 35 12.76 -8.26 4.86
N SER A 36 12.52 -7.33 3.95
CA SER A 36 13.36 -6.14 3.73
C SER A 36 12.60 -4.85 4.08
N ILE A 37 13.26 -3.92 4.76
CA ILE A 37 12.69 -2.61 5.09
C ILE A 37 13.02 -1.63 3.96
N VAL A 38 11.99 -1.22 3.23
CA VAL A 38 12.11 -0.29 2.11
C VAL A 38 12.36 1.12 2.66
N ASP A 39 11.46 1.57 3.53
CA ASP A 39 11.41 2.95 3.99
C ASP A 39 10.63 3.05 5.31
N ILE A 40 10.87 4.13 6.07
CA ILE A 40 10.17 4.43 7.32
C ILE A 40 9.74 5.89 7.30
N ASP A 41 8.43 6.09 7.30
CA ASP A 41 7.80 7.39 7.44
C ASP A 41 7.51 7.65 8.93
N MET A 42 8.13 8.67 9.50
CA MET A 42 7.95 9.02 10.91
C MET A 42 7.15 10.30 11.06
N SER A 43 6.20 10.30 11.99
CA SER A 43 5.45 11.50 12.33
C SER A 43 6.36 12.61 12.88
N PRO A 44 6.00 13.90 12.69
CA PRO A 44 6.81 15.04 13.15
C PRO A 44 7.13 15.01 14.66
N ASP A 45 6.25 14.38 15.44
CA ASP A 45 6.36 14.21 16.88
C ASP A 45 7.17 12.97 17.32
N LEU A 46 7.67 12.18 16.35
CA LEU A 46 8.40 10.92 16.54
C LEU A 46 7.64 9.86 17.37
N ARG A 47 6.31 9.97 17.47
CA ARG A 47 5.49 9.02 18.25
C ARG A 47 5.01 7.85 17.43
N ASN A 48 4.88 8.03 16.12
CA ASN A 48 4.36 7.03 15.21
C ASN A 48 5.35 6.85 14.05
N ALA A 49 5.57 5.60 13.66
CA ALA A 49 6.42 5.24 12.54
C ALA A 49 5.70 4.21 11.66
N ARG A 50 5.48 4.58 10.40
CA ARG A 50 4.94 3.72 9.35
C ARG A 50 6.10 3.09 8.59
N VAL A 51 6.27 1.78 8.77
CA VAL A 51 7.35 0.99 8.20
C VAL A 51 6.84 0.30 6.94
N LYS A 52 7.44 0.65 5.80
CA LYS A 52 7.17 0.00 4.51
C LYS A 52 8.09 -1.21 4.37
N VAL A 53 7.50 -2.40 4.24
CA VAL A 53 8.23 -3.67 4.15
C VAL A 53 7.97 -4.36 2.81
N SER A 54 9.05 -4.81 2.18
CA SER A 54 9.01 -5.72 1.04
C SER A 54 9.31 -7.13 1.52
N ILE A 55 8.58 -8.10 1.01
CA ILE A 55 8.72 -9.50 1.38
C ILE A 55 8.90 -10.28 0.09
N ILE A 56 10.02 -10.97 -0.01
CA ILE A 56 10.34 -11.83 -1.15
C ILE A 56 9.77 -13.22 -0.85
N GLY A 57 8.86 -13.71 -1.67
CA GLY A 57 8.28 -15.04 -1.51
C GLY A 57 6.85 -15.15 -2.05
N ASP A 58 6.25 -16.31 -1.81
CA ASP A 58 4.88 -16.62 -2.24
C ASP A 58 3.83 -15.80 -1.49
N ARG A 59 2.62 -15.73 -2.05
CA ARG A 59 1.50 -15.00 -1.43
C ARG A 59 1.21 -15.47 0.01
N LYS A 60 1.33 -16.78 0.28
CA LYS A 60 1.13 -17.35 1.62
C LYS A 60 2.18 -16.85 2.62
N ASP A 61 3.44 -16.77 2.20
CA ASP A 61 4.54 -16.28 3.02
C ASP A 61 4.39 -14.79 3.27
N LYS A 62 4.02 -14.00 2.25
CA LYS A 62 3.73 -12.57 2.38
C LYS A 62 2.67 -12.30 3.45
N ILE A 63 1.52 -12.99 3.37
CA ILE A 63 0.42 -12.83 4.35
C ILE A 63 0.87 -13.24 5.76
N SER A 64 1.56 -14.37 5.86
CA SER A 64 2.06 -14.89 7.15
C SER A 64 3.08 -13.94 7.79
N ALA A 65 3.99 -13.39 7.00
CA ALA A 65 4.99 -12.42 7.41
C ALA A 65 4.35 -11.13 7.95
N VAL A 66 3.41 -10.56 7.20
CA VAL A 66 2.71 -9.32 7.60
C VAL A 66 1.95 -9.52 8.90
N ARG A 67 1.19 -10.62 9.01
CA ARG A 67 0.45 -10.95 10.24
C ARG A 67 1.38 -11.15 11.43
N TRP A 68 2.54 -11.77 11.21
CA TRP A 68 3.55 -11.93 12.25
C TRP A 68 4.17 -10.59 12.66
N LEU A 69 4.51 -9.72 11.71
CA LEU A 69 5.06 -8.38 11.99
C LEU A 69 4.08 -7.55 12.82
N GLN A 70 2.79 -7.55 12.45
CA GLN A 70 1.73 -6.86 13.18
C GLN A 70 1.59 -7.41 14.61
N GLY A 71 1.55 -8.73 14.79
CA GLY A 71 1.49 -9.36 16.12
C GLY A 71 2.76 -9.17 16.96
N SER A 72 3.91 -9.03 16.30
CA SER A 72 5.22 -8.88 16.95
C SER A 72 5.65 -7.43 17.15
N ALA A 73 4.79 -6.45 16.82
CA ALA A 73 5.10 -5.03 16.96
C ALA A 73 5.55 -4.64 18.39
N LYS A 74 4.89 -5.18 19.42
CA LYS A 74 5.24 -4.92 20.84
C LYS A 74 6.59 -5.55 21.24
N PRO A 75 6.85 -6.84 20.99
CA PRO A 75 8.18 -7.43 21.17
C PRO A 75 9.29 -6.69 20.42
N ILE A 76 9.08 -6.38 19.14
CA ILE A 76 10.04 -5.63 18.31
C ILE A 76 10.36 -4.29 18.95
N ARG A 77 9.32 -3.56 19.39
CA ARG A 77 9.48 -2.27 20.07
C ARG A 77 10.30 -2.40 21.36
N HIS A 78 10.14 -3.50 22.11
CA HIS A 78 10.91 -3.73 23.34
C HIS A 78 12.39 -3.97 23.04
N VAL A 79 12.72 -4.79 22.05
CA VAL A 79 14.11 -5.02 21.64
C VAL A 79 14.74 -3.73 21.09
N LEU A 80 13.96 -2.97 20.30
CA LEU A 80 14.38 -1.68 19.77
C LEU A 80 14.65 -0.67 20.90
N ALA A 81 13.87 -0.70 21.98
CA ALA A 81 14.08 0.09 23.19
C ALA A 81 15.47 -0.11 23.80
N GLN A 82 15.87 -1.37 23.91
CA GLN A 82 17.11 -1.77 24.58
C GLN A 82 18.33 -1.34 23.77
N ARG A 83 18.20 -1.28 22.44
CA ARG A 83 19.26 -0.89 21.51
C ARG A 83 19.35 0.63 21.34
N LEU A 84 18.22 1.31 21.19
CA LEU A 84 18.17 2.76 21.01
C LEU A 84 18.30 3.51 22.34
N LYS A 85 19.47 3.44 22.98
CA LYS A 85 19.74 4.11 24.28
C LYS A 85 19.66 5.64 24.25
N GLY A 86 19.75 6.25 23.06
CA GLY A 86 19.66 7.71 22.88
C GLY A 86 18.23 8.25 22.73
N MET A 87 17.20 7.38 22.69
CA MET A 87 15.83 7.79 22.39
C MET A 87 14.96 7.75 23.65
N LYS A 88 14.34 8.88 24.00
CA LYS A 88 13.48 8.97 25.21
C LYS A 88 12.17 8.20 25.07
N ARG A 89 11.64 8.09 23.85
CA ARG A 89 10.39 7.39 23.55
C ARG A 89 10.50 6.67 22.22
N ILE A 90 10.17 5.38 22.21
CA ILE A 90 10.16 4.60 20.97
C ILE A 90 8.79 4.75 20.30
N PRO A 91 8.76 4.99 18.98
CA PRO A 91 7.51 5.15 18.26
C PRO A 91 6.66 3.86 18.28
N GLN A 92 5.36 4.03 18.09
CA GLN A 92 4.48 2.93 17.69
C GLN A 92 4.78 2.57 16.24
N LEU A 93 5.10 1.30 16.01
CA LEU A 93 5.41 0.75 14.70
C LEU A 93 4.14 0.25 14.04
N SER A 94 3.82 0.76 12.86
CA SER A 94 2.81 0.22 11.97
C SER A 94 3.49 -0.34 10.72
N PHE A 95 3.15 -1.57 10.34
CA PHE A 95 3.77 -2.25 9.21
C PHE A 95 2.82 -2.26 8.00
N GLN A 96 3.32 -1.79 6.86
CA GLN A 96 2.62 -1.84 5.58
C GLN A 96 3.46 -2.61 4.57
N HIS A 97 2.85 -3.61 3.94
CA HIS A 97 3.50 -4.32 2.84
C HIS A 97 3.49 -3.46 1.57
N VAL A 98 4.62 -3.40 0.89
CA VAL A 98 4.79 -2.76 -0.41
C VAL A 98 5.41 -3.76 -1.37
N ASP A 99 4.78 -3.94 -2.53
CA ASP A 99 5.34 -4.76 -3.60
C ASP A 99 6.32 -3.91 -4.43
N VAL A 100 7.61 -4.08 -4.13
CA VAL A 100 8.69 -3.36 -4.81
C VAL A 100 8.95 -3.94 -6.20
N GLY A 101 8.71 -5.24 -6.39
CA GLY A 101 8.92 -5.89 -7.69
C GLY A 101 8.05 -5.27 -8.76
N ALA A 102 6.74 -5.19 -8.48
CA ALA A 102 5.79 -4.54 -9.39
C ALA A 102 6.14 -3.06 -9.67
N ALA A 103 6.62 -2.33 -8.65
CA ALA A 103 7.00 -0.92 -8.82
C ALA A 103 8.22 -0.74 -9.72
N VAL A 104 9.24 -1.60 -9.58
CA VAL A 104 10.44 -1.58 -10.42
C VAL A 104 10.11 -2.01 -11.85
N ASP A 105 9.30 -3.05 -12.03
CA ASP A 105 8.88 -3.52 -13.35
C ASP A 105 8.10 -2.44 -14.11
N MET A 106 7.19 -1.72 -13.43
CA MET A 106 6.50 -0.57 -13.99
C MET A 106 7.47 0.56 -14.37
N MET A 107 8.46 0.84 -13.53
CA MET A 107 9.47 1.87 -13.81
C MET A 107 10.29 1.54 -15.07
N VAL A 108 10.71 0.28 -15.22
CA VAL A 108 11.40 -0.21 -16.43
C VAL A 108 10.51 -0.07 -17.66
N LYS A 109 9.24 -0.47 -17.56
CA LYS A 109 8.27 -0.34 -18.65
C LYS A 109 8.06 1.12 -19.10
N ILE A 110 8.01 2.04 -18.14
CA ILE A 110 7.89 3.48 -18.41
C ILE A 110 9.14 3.99 -19.15
N GLN A 111 10.33 3.57 -18.73
CA GLN A 111 11.58 3.96 -19.39
C GLN A 111 11.60 3.49 -20.85
N GLU A 112 11.29 2.22 -21.11
CA GLU A 112 11.17 1.66 -22.47
C GLU A 112 10.24 2.49 -23.36
N LEU A 113 9.03 2.80 -22.89
CA LEU A 113 8.04 3.59 -23.64
C LEU A 113 8.48 5.04 -23.86
N SER A 114 9.16 5.64 -22.89
CA SER A 114 9.66 7.01 -23.00
C SER A 114 10.77 7.13 -24.04
N GLU A 115 11.65 6.14 -24.13
CA GLU A 115 12.71 6.08 -25.13
C GLU A 115 12.16 5.86 -26.54
N GLU A 116 11.13 5.02 -26.69
CA GLU A 116 10.46 4.81 -27.98
C GLU A 116 9.78 6.09 -28.49
N ARG A 117 9.10 6.83 -27.60
CA ARG A 117 8.52 8.15 -27.95
C ARG A 117 9.59 9.15 -28.34
N GLN A 118 10.67 9.27 -27.57
CA GLN A 118 11.76 10.19 -27.88
C GLN A 118 12.46 9.84 -29.21
N ARG A 119 12.64 8.55 -29.53
CA ARG A 119 13.17 8.13 -30.84
C ARG A 119 12.20 8.41 -31.98
N ALA A 120 10.90 8.21 -31.77
CA ALA A 120 9.88 8.53 -32.77
C ALA A 120 9.73 10.03 -33.00
N GLU A 121 9.88 10.85 -31.96
CA GLU A 121 9.90 12.32 -32.03
C GLU A 121 11.19 12.83 -32.69
N ALA A 122 12.35 12.26 -32.35
CA ALA A 122 13.62 12.59 -32.99
C ALA A 122 13.64 12.15 -34.47
N ALA A 123 12.99 11.04 -34.83
CA ALA A 123 12.80 10.60 -36.21
C ALA A 123 11.73 11.41 -36.96
N ARG A 124 10.85 12.12 -36.26
CA ARG A 124 9.86 13.06 -36.82
C ARG A 124 10.41 14.48 -36.99
N GLY A 125 11.67 14.74 -36.65
CA GLY A 125 12.34 16.00 -36.93
C GLY A 125 12.78 16.12 -38.38
N GLU A 126 11.85 16.31 -39.32
CA GLU A 126 11.96 17.12 -40.55
C GLU A 126 10.68 16.99 -41.42
N GLY A 127 9.96 18.10 -41.58
CA GLY A 127 8.78 18.26 -42.45
C GLY A 127 7.51 18.49 -41.62
N GLY A 128 6.80 19.61 -41.68
CA GLY A 128 6.82 20.77 -42.55
C GLY A 128 5.48 21.47 -42.31
N ASP A 129 5.48 22.80 -42.40
CA ASP A 129 4.35 23.66 -42.74
C ASP A 129 2.94 23.03 -42.69
N ALA A 130 2.19 23.34 -41.63
CA ALA A 130 0.75 23.14 -41.60
C ALA A 130 0.08 24.42 -41.09
N GLY A 131 0.03 25.41 -41.98
CA GLY A 131 -1.04 26.39 -42.05
C GLY A 131 -1.01 27.46 -40.98
N ALA A 132 -0.47 28.62 -41.35
CA ALA A 132 -1.17 29.85 -41.03
C ALA A 132 -2.65 29.67 -41.44
N LEU A 133 -3.52 29.44 -40.45
CA LEU A 133 -4.95 29.66 -40.62
C LEU A 133 -5.13 31.18 -40.64
N GLU A 134 -4.90 31.80 -41.80
CA GLU A 134 -5.52 33.11 -42.08
C GLU A 134 -7.02 32.84 -42.25
N PHE A 135 -7.75 33.10 -41.17
CA PHE A 135 -9.20 33.21 -41.19
C PHE A 135 -9.55 34.52 -41.91
N ASP A 136 -9.61 34.47 -43.24
CA ASP A 136 -10.29 35.47 -44.04
C ASP A 136 -11.65 34.87 -44.41
N GLY A 137 -12.70 35.42 -43.82
CA GLY A 137 -14.05 34.88 -43.92
C GLY A 137 -14.91 35.45 -42.81
N ASP A 138 -15.49 36.62 -43.09
CA ASP A 138 -16.72 37.10 -42.45
C ASP A 138 -17.73 35.95 -42.40
N ASP A 139 -17.85 35.31 -41.23
CA ASP A 139 -18.98 34.46 -40.89
C ASP A 139 -19.33 34.78 -39.43
N ASP A 140 -20.08 35.88 -39.32
CA ASP A 140 -20.68 36.42 -38.11
C ASP A 140 -21.80 35.50 -37.60
N ASP A 141 -21.57 34.21 -37.31
CA ASP A 141 -22.65 33.35 -36.78
C ASP A 141 -22.15 32.17 -35.92
N ALA A 142 -21.17 32.41 -35.04
CA ALA A 142 -20.88 31.48 -33.96
C ALA A 142 -20.69 32.21 -32.62
N PHE A 143 -21.48 31.79 -31.63
CA PHE A 143 -21.46 32.18 -30.21
C PHE A 143 -22.32 33.38 -29.79
N ALA A 144 -23.63 33.32 -30.08
CA ALA A 144 -24.60 33.80 -29.09
C ALA A 144 -24.67 32.77 -27.94
N PHE A 145 -23.82 32.96 -26.93
CA PHE A 145 -24.08 32.42 -25.60
C PHE A 145 -25.27 33.21 -25.06
N ASP A 146 -26.48 32.69 -25.22
CA ASP A 146 -27.66 33.20 -24.53
C ASP A 146 -27.47 32.90 -23.04
N ASP A 147 -26.93 33.90 -22.35
CA ASP A 147 -26.94 34.04 -20.90
C ASP A 147 -28.39 34.24 -20.46
N ASN A 148 -29.14 33.15 -20.43
CA ASN A 148 -30.41 33.11 -19.72
C ASN A 148 -30.34 31.96 -18.72
N GLY A 149 -29.89 32.31 -17.51
CA GLY A 149 -29.86 31.43 -16.38
C GLY A 149 -31.25 30.95 -15.99
N ASP A 150 -31.39 29.64 -15.89
CA ASP A 150 -32.08 28.95 -14.80
C ASP A 150 -31.92 27.44 -15.04
N ASP A 151 -30.95 26.83 -14.37
CA ASP A 151 -30.88 25.38 -14.20
C ASP A 151 -30.57 25.10 -12.70
N GLU A 152 -31.57 25.31 -11.85
CA GLU A 152 -31.63 24.59 -10.57
C GLU A 152 -31.86 23.09 -10.89
N LEU A 153 -30.77 22.33 -10.86
CA LEU A 153 -30.84 20.87 -10.88
C LEU A 153 -31.35 20.38 -9.52
N ASP A 154 -32.64 20.06 -9.47
CA ASP A 154 -33.27 19.30 -8.39
C ASP A 154 -32.71 17.87 -8.37
N PHE A 155 -31.68 17.64 -7.56
CA PHE A 155 -31.17 16.31 -7.25
C PHE A 155 -32.04 15.72 -6.14
N THR A 156 -33.14 15.06 -6.50
CA THR A 156 -33.91 14.24 -5.58
C THR A 156 -33.12 12.99 -5.19
N PHE A 157 -32.64 12.98 -3.95
CA PHE A 157 -32.07 11.81 -3.29
C PHE A 157 -33.23 10.90 -2.86
N GLU A 158 -33.52 9.84 -3.65
CA GLU A 158 -34.34 8.72 -3.18
C GLU A 158 -33.53 7.93 -2.15
N ALA A 159 -33.90 8.09 -0.88
CA ALA A 159 -33.49 7.21 0.19
C ALA A 159 -34.35 5.94 0.14
N ASP A 160 -33.81 4.86 -0.43
CA ASP A 160 -34.39 3.53 -0.21
C ASP A 160 -34.04 3.09 1.22
N GLU A 161 -35.03 3.24 2.10
CA GLU A 161 -35.12 2.60 3.40
C GLU A 161 -35.37 1.09 3.20
N GLU A 162 -34.31 0.29 3.20
CA GLU A 162 -34.40 -1.13 3.57
C GLU A 162 -33.36 -1.42 4.66
N GLU A 163 -33.75 -1.12 5.90
CA GLU A 163 -33.19 -1.78 7.08
C GLU A 163 -33.66 -3.23 7.16
N GLU A 164 -32.83 -4.08 7.78
CA GLU A 164 -33.10 -5.46 8.23
C GLU A 164 -32.96 -6.59 7.19
N ASP A 165 -31.76 -7.20 7.09
CA ASP A 165 -31.56 -8.65 7.38
C ASP A 165 -30.14 -9.20 7.08
N LEU A 166 -29.08 -8.45 7.39
CA LEU A 166 -27.71 -8.98 7.29
C LEU A 166 -27.20 -9.69 8.56
N ALA A 167 -27.94 -9.60 9.68
CA ALA A 167 -27.57 -10.27 10.93
C ALA A 167 -27.89 -11.78 10.94
N ALA A 168 -28.84 -12.25 10.13
CA ALA A 168 -29.24 -13.66 10.09
C ALA A 168 -28.31 -14.55 9.25
N LYS A 169 -27.43 -13.97 8.42
CA LYS A 169 -26.51 -14.73 7.55
C LYS A 169 -25.17 -15.07 8.20
N ALA A 170 -24.80 -14.40 9.29
CA ALA A 170 -23.58 -14.69 10.04
C ALA A 170 -23.76 -15.85 11.04
N ALA A 171 -24.97 -16.05 11.58
CA ALA A 171 -25.23 -17.10 12.57
C ALA A 171 -25.28 -18.52 11.98
N LYS A 172 -25.51 -18.67 10.66
CA LYS A 172 -25.60 -19.99 10.01
C LYS A 172 -24.27 -20.50 9.43
N ALA A 173 -23.18 -19.72 9.55
CA ALA A 173 -21.85 -20.14 9.12
C ALA A 173 -20.96 -20.62 10.28
N GLU A 174 -21.33 -20.34 11.54
CA GLU A 174 -20.59 -20.82 12.72
C GLU A 174 -21.09 -22.19 13.25
N GLU A 175 -22.26 -22.68 12.82
CA GLU A 175 -22.79 -23.97 13.31
C GLU A 175 -22.34 -25.20 12.48
N GLU A 176 -21.71 -25.01 11.31
CA GLU A 176 -21.21 -26.13 10.47
C GLU A 176 -19.70 -26.43 10.64
N GLU A 177 -18.96 -25.68 11.45
CA GLU A 177 -17.54 -25.99 11.71
C GLU A 177 -17.27 -26.73 13.04
N GLU A 178 -18.25 -26.78 13.96
CA GLU A 178 -18.08 -27.51 15.23
C GLU A 178 -18.34 -29.04 15.12
N GLU A 179 -19.03 -29.52 14.08
CA GLU A 179 -19.21 -30.97 13.86
C GLU A 179 -17.98 -31.68 13.24
N LYS A 180 -16.92 -30.94 12.87
CA LYS A 180 -15.66 -31.56 12.40
C LYS A 180 -14.65 -31.86 13.50
N PHE A 181 -14.94 -31.54 14.77
CA PHE A 181 -14.00 -31.75 15.88
C PHE A 181 -14.27 -32.97 16.77
N VAL A 182 -15.24 -33.83 16.46
CA VAL A 182 -15.50 -35.03 17.26
C VAL A 182 -15.45 -36.30 16.40
N PHE A 183 -14.25 -36.70 15.97
CA PHE A 183 -13.96 -38.12 15.76
C PHE A 183 -12.45 -38.41 15.75
N GLN A 184 -11.90 -38.71 16.92
CA GLN A 184 -10.91 -39.78 17.07
C GLN A 184 -11.34 -40.61 18.28
N PRO A 185 -11.47 -41.93 18.09
CA PRO A 185 -10.89 -42.85 19.04
C PRO A 185 -9.85 -43.73 18.36
N ASP A 186 -8.76 -43.91 19.10
CA ASP A 186 -7.65 -44.82 18.84
C ASP A 186 -8.15 -46.26 18.66
N GLU A 187 -7.59 -46.98 17.69
CA GLU A 187 -7.55 -48.45 17.70
C GLU A 187 -6.17 -48.93 17.18
N ASP A 188 -5.46 -49.55 18.14
CA ASP A 188 -4.44 -50.62 18.10
C ASP A 188 -3.13 -50.49 17.30
#